data_AF-A0A0N4XDK0-F1
#
_entry.id   AF-A0A0N4XDK0-F1
#
_cell.length_a   1.000
_cell.length_b   1.000
_cell.length_c   1.000
_cell.angle_alpha   90.00
_cell.angle_beta   90.00
_cell.angle_gamma   90.00
#
_symmetry.space_group_name_H-M   'P 1'
#
loop_
_entity.id
_entity.type
_entity.pdbx_description
1 polymer ?
#
loop_
_entity_poly.entity_id
_entity_poly.type
_entity_poly.pdbx_seq_one_letter_code
_entity_poly.pdbx_strand_id
1 'polypeptide(L)'
;MALKCDQYVDVNTTNMKRLGVDPACGVLDPKEATLMAVSCDVFDYGREDTNNDRITVEWCSTPDGAAKQFRREWFQGDGMVRRKNLPIEYNP
;
A
#
# COMPACT_ATOMS: atom_id res chain seq x y z
N MET A 1 1.12 -1.39 30.90
CA MET A 1 0.79 -0.32 29.95
C MET A 1 1.01 -0.92 28.56
N ALA A 2 -0.05 -1.44 27.94
CA ALA A 2 0.05 -2.36 26.81
C ALA A 2 -0.44 -1.70 25.51
N LEU A 3 0.38 -1.83 24.46
CA LEU A 3 0.03 -1.92 23.03
C LEU A 3 -0.58 -0.66 22.38
N LYS A 4 0.27 0.30 22.01
CA LYS A 4 0.08 1.03 20.75
C LYS A 4 1.06 0.44 19.74
N CYS A 5 0.70 -0.70 19.17
CA CYS A 5 1.42 -1.23 18.00
C CYS A 5 0.71 -0.71 16.77
N ASP A 6 0.93 0.56 16.45
CA ASP A 6 0.40 1.14 15.23
C ASP A 6 1.10 0.45 14.05
N GLN A 7 0.39 0.31 12.94
CA GLN A 7 0.89 -0.28 11.71
C GLN A 7 0.99 0.81 10.67
N TYR A 8 2.18 0.97 10.11
CA TYR A 8 2.34 1.76 8.91
C TYR A 8 1.91 0.93 7.71
N VAL A 9 1.26 1.56 6.73
CA VAL A 9 0.91 0.95 5.44
C VAL A 9 1.41 1.83 4.28
N ASP A 10 1.97 1.19 3.24
CA ASP A 10 2.30 1.79 1.95
C ASP A 10 1.75 0.92 0.82
N VAL A 11 1.23 1.55 -0.23
CA VAL A 11 0.55 0.87 -1.34
C VAL A 11 1.17 1.27 -2.67
N ASN A 12 1.72 0.27 -3.35
CA ASN A 12 2.41 0.42 -4.62
C ASN A 12 1.64 -0.24 -5.75
N THR A 13 1.77 0.28 -6.97
CA THR A 13 1.23 -0.33 -8.18
C THR A 13 2.38 -0.67 -9.14
N THR A 14 2.22 -1.70 -9.96
CA THR A 14 3.19 -2.03 -11.02
C THR A 14 3.18 -1.06 -12.17
N ASN A 15 2.06 -0.37 -12.39
CA ASN A 15 1.85 0.53 -13.50
C ASN A 15 1.35 1.89 -13.02
N MET A 16 2.29 2.76 -12.61
CA MET A 16 1.99 4.10 -12.09
C MET A 16 1.43 5.07 -13.15
N LYS A 17 1.46 4.71 -14.44
CA LYS A 17 0.86 5.52 -15.51
C LYS A 17 -0.64 5.27 -15.64
N ARG A 18 -1.07 4.04 -15.37
CA ARG A 18 -2.46 3.61 -15.49
C ARG A 18 -3.16 3.60 -14.13
N LEU A 19 -2.45 3.22 -13.07
CA LEU A 19 -3.02 2.95 -11.76
C LEU A 19 -2.54 3.98 -10.74
N GLY A 20 -3.49 4.67 -10.11
CA GLY A 20 -3.27 5.55 -8.98
C GLY A 20 -3.87 4.98 -7.69
N VAL A 21 -3.32 5.35 -6.54
CA VAL A 21 -3.87 5.01 -5.22
C VAL A 21 -3.87 6.23 -4.32
N ASP A 22 -5.00 6.51 -3.67
CA ASP A 22 -5.14 7.62 -2.72
C ASP A 22 -5.99 7.25 -1.48
N PRO A 23 -5.46 7.41 -0.24
CA PRO A 23 -4.07 7.71 0.07
C PRO A 23 -3.18 6.50 -0.27
N ALA A 24 -2.01 6.75 -0.88
CA ALA A 24 -1.03 5.70 -1.16
C ALA A 24 -0.37 5.16 0.12
N CYS A 25 -0.52 5.83 1.25
CA CYS A 25 0.09 5.43 2.50
C CYS A 25 -0.57 6.00 3.76
N GLY A 26 -0.25 5.44 4.93
CA GLY A 26 -0.79 5.92 6.20
C GLY A 26 -0.28 5.16 7.43
N VAL A 27 -0.82 5.52 8.59
CA VAL A 27 -0.57 4.85 9.87
C VAL A 27 -1.92 4.50 10.49
N LEU A 28 -2.09 3.23 10.87
CA LEU A 28 -3.31 2.67 11.43
C LEU A 28 -3.08 2.20 12.85
N ASP A 29 -3.93 2.64 13.77
CA ASP A 29 -3.98 2.10 15.11
C ASP A 29 -4.47 0.63 15.07
N PRO A 30 -4.22 -0.18 16.12
CA PRO A 30 -4.78 -1.52 16.19
C PRO A 30 -6.30 -1.54 15.96
N LYS A 31 -6.73 -2.32 14.96
CA LYS A 31 -8.14 -2.47 14.52
C LYS A 31 -8.74 -1.25 13.80
N GLU A 32 -7.95 -0.21 13.54
CA GLU A 32 -8.35 0.85 12.63
C GLU A 32 -8.38 0.31 11.19
N ALA A 33 -9.32 0.83 10.40
CA ALA A 33 -9.41 0.56 8.98
C ALA A 33 -9.34 1.87 8.22
N THR A 34 -8.79 1.82 7.01
CA THR A 34 -8.79 2.94 6.08
C THR A 34 -9.35 2.49 4.73
N LEU A 35 -9.94 3.43 4.01
CA LEU A 35 -10.39 3.25 2.63
C LEU A 35 -9.35 3.88 1.71
N MET A 36 -8.93 3.13 0.70
CA MET A 36 -8.00 3.60 -0.33
C MET A 36 -8.71 3.51 -1.67
N ALA A 37 -8.76 4.62 -2.39
CA ALA A 37 -9.27 4.67 -3.74
C ALA A 37 -8.20 4.19 -4.71
N VAL A 38 -8.57 3.30 -5.64
CA VAL A 38 -7.73 2.89 -6.76
C VAL A 38 -8.35 3.47 -8.03
N SER A 39 -7.59 4.30 -8.74
CA SER A 39 -8.01 4.84 -10.04
C SER A 39 -7.34 4.06 -11.17
N CYS A 40 -8.04 3.94 -12.29
CA CYS A 40 -7.51 3.40 -13.54
C CYS A 40 -7.74 4.41 -14.66
N ASP A 41 -6.67 4.93 -15.25
CA ASP A 41 -6.75 5.79 -16.42
C ASP A 41 -7.16 4.98 -17.66
N VAL A 42 -7.73 5.68 -18.65
CA VAL A 42 -8.13 5.06 -19.92
C VAL A 42 -6.90 4.62 -20.70
N PHE A 43 -6.95 3.40 -21.24
CA PHE A 43 -5.85 2.78 -21.98
C PHE A 43 -6.38 1.80 -23.03
N ASP A 44 -5.55 1.39 -23.99
CA ASP A 44 -5.95 0.43 -25.04
C ASP A 44 -5.64 -1.01 -24.59
N TYR A 45 -6.67 -1.71 -24.08
CA TYR A 45 -6.54 -3.06 -23.55
C TYR A 45 -5.91 -4.06 -24.53
N GLY A 46 -6.18 -3.92 -25.84
CA GLY A 46 -5.66 -4.85 -26.84
C GLY A 46 -4.18 -4.64 -27.21
N ARG A 47 -3.58 -3.53 -26.77
CA ARG A 47 -2.21 -3.14 -27.14
C ARG A 47 -1.24 -3.08 -25.98
N GLU A 48 -1.73 -3.14 -24.75
CA GLU A 48 -0.91 -3.01 -23.54
C GLU A 48 -0.89 -4.31 -22.74
N ASP A 49 0.23 -4.59 -22.07
CA ASP A 49 0.30 -5.73 -21.14
C ASP A 49 -0.53 -5.40 -19.88
N THR A 50 -1.46 -6.29 -19.56
CA THR A 50 -2.34 -6.22 -18.39
C THR A 50 -2.15 -7.39 -17.44
N ASN A 51 -1.43 -8.44 -17.84
CA ASN A 51 -1.38 -9.71 -17.12
C ASN A 51 -0.58 -9.65 -15.81
N ASN A 52 0.31 -8.65 -15.70
CA ASN A 52 1.23 -8.51 -14.59
C ASN A 52 0.85 -7.41 -13.61
N ASP A 53 -0.30 -6.75 -13.84
CA ASP A 53 -0.72 -5.65 -13.00
C ASP A 53 -1.15 -6.12 -11.61
N ARG A 54 -0.61 -5.45 -10.59
CA ARG A 54 -0.93 -5.73 -9.19
C ARG A 54 -0.79 -4.49 -8.34
N ILE A 55 -1.60 -4.47 -7.29
CA ILE A 55 -1.42 -3.59 -6.14
C ILE A 55 -0.65 -4.36 -5.08
N THR A 56 0.34 -3.71 -4.48
CA THR A 56 1.17 -4.26 -3.43
C THR A 56 0.94 -3.44 -2.17
N VAL A 57 0.36 -4.06 -1.14
CA VAL A 57 0.22 -3.45 0.18
C VAL A 57 1.38 -3.92 1.03
N GLU A 58 2.17 -3.00 1.54
CA GLU A 58 3.31 -3.25 2.43
C GLU A 58 3.04 -2.63 3.79
N TRP A 59 3.41 -3.32 4.86
CA TRP A 59 3.24 -2.79 6.21
C TRP A 59 4.32 -3.28 7.16
N CYS A 60 4.61 -2.47 8.16
CA CYS A 60 5.49 -2.82 9.27
C CYS A 60 4.94 -2.23 10.57
N SER A 61 5.37 -2.79 11.70
CA SER A 61 5.07 -2.20 13.00
C SER A 61 5.83 -0.88 13.15
N THR A 62 5.19 0.14 13.74
CA THR A 62 5.88 1.39 14.07
C THR A 62 6.87 1.19 15.21
N PRO A 63 7.99 1.95 15.26
CA PRO A 63 8.84 2.01 16.45
C PRO A 63 8.07 2.52 17.67
N ASP A 64 8.49 2.12 18.87
CA ASP A 64 7.86 2.56 20.12
C ASP A 64 7.89 4.09 20.25
N GLY A 65 6.74 4.68 20.57
CA GLY A 65 6.59 6.14 20.76
C GLY A 65 6.63 6.96 19.47
N ALA A 66 6.54 6.31 18.30
CA ALA A 66 6.45 7.00 17.03
C ALA A 66 5.18 7.88 16.94
N ALA A 67 5.30 9.01 16.25
CA ALA A 67 4.14 9.83 15.91
C ALA A 67 3.29 9.14 14.83
N LYS A 68 1.97 9.43 14.80
CA LYS A 68 1.04 8.97 13.75
C LYS A 68 1.26 9.75 12.44
N GLN A 69 2.48 9.68 11.93
CA GLN A 69 2.92 10.31 10.70
C GLN A 69 3.81 9.32 9.95
N PHE A 70 3.48 9.10 8.68
CA PHE A 70 4.24 8.23 7.79
C PHE A 70 5.70 8.68 7.68
N ARG A 71 6.64 7.72 7.81
CA ARG A 71 8.07 7.88 7.53
C ARG A 71 8.61 6.70 6.74
N ARG A 72 9.13 6.96 5.54
CA ARG A 72 9.67 5.93 4.64
C ARG A 72 10.86 5.16 5.24
N GLU A 73 11.60 5.78 6.16
CA GLU A 73 12.76 5.17 6.82
C GLU A 73 12.40 3.90 7.61
N TRP A 74 11.15 3.75 8.07
CA TRP A 74 10.72 2.56 8.82
C TRP A 74 10.67 1.28 7.97
N PHE A 75 10.78 1.42 6.64
CA PHE A 75 10.89 0.30 5.69
C PHE A 75 12.35 -0.10 5.41
N GLN A 76 13.30 0.69 5.91
CA GLN A 76 14.73 0.51 5.68
C GLN A 76 15.47 0.01 6.93
N GLY A 77 14.84 0.07 8.10
CA GLY A 77 15.42 -0.45 9.33
C GLY A 77 15.33 -1.98 9.44
N ASP A 78 15.82 -2.52 10.55
CA ASP A 78 15.85 -3.97 10.84
C ASP A 78 14.47 -4.59 11.13
N GLY A 79 13.40 -3.81 11.00
CA GLY A 79 12.03 -4.24 11.25
C GLY A 79 11.52 -5.20 10.17
N MET A 80 10.67 -6.15 10.57
CA MET A 80 10.03 -7.05 9.61
C MET A 80 8.99 -6.28 8.79
N VAL A 81 9.23 -6.15 7.48
CA VAL A 81 8.24 -5.67 6.51
C VAL A 81 7.42 -6.85 6.00
N ARG A 82 6.10 -6.72 6.05
CA ARG A 82 5.15 -7.67 5.49
C ARG A 82 4.55 -7.09 4.21
N ARG A 83 4.16 -7.97 3.29
CA ARG A 83 3.63 -7.59 1.98
C ARG A 83 2.48 -8.50 1.58
N LYS A 84 1.46 -7.93 0.94
CA LYS A 84 0.41 -8.65 0.24
C LYS A 84 0.22 -8.09 -1.17
N ASN A 85 0.27 -8.99 -2.15
CA ASN A 85 -0.02 -8.67 -3.54
C ASN A 85 -1.50 -8.93 -3.82
N LEU A 86 -2.15 -7.98 -4.48
CA LEU A 86 -3.51 -8.05 -4.99
C LEU A 86 -3.42 -7.97 -6.52
N PRO A 87 -3.51 -9.09 -7.26
CA PRO A 87 -3.50 -9.06 -8.71
C PRO A 87 -4.72 -8.31 -9.23
N ILE A 88 -4.54 -7.58 -10.34
CA ILE A 88 -5.62 -6.89 -11.03
C ILE A 88 -6.10 -7.75 -12.18
N GLU A 89 -7.40 -7.96 -12.24
CA GLU A 89 -8.07 -8.59 -13.38
C GLU A 89 -8.89 -7.53 -14.11
N TYR A 90 -8.71 -7.45 -15.43
CA TYR A 90 -9.46 -6.55 -16.29
C TYR A 90 -10.57 -7.36 -16.97
N ASN A 91 -11.80 -6.85 -16.92
CA ASN A 91 -12.95 -7.45 -17.55
C ASN A 91 -13.38 -6.59 -18.76
N PRO A 92 -12.89 -6.90 -19.98
CA PRO A 92 -13.16 -6.14 -21.19
C PRO A 92 -14.59 -6.29 -21.72
#